data_AF-E0THJ4-F1
#
_entry.id   AF-E0THJ4-F1
#
_cell.length_a   1.000
_cell.length_b   1.000
_cell.length_c   1.000
_cell.angle_alpha   90.00
_cell.angle_beta   90.00
_cell.angle_gamma   90.00
#
_symmetry.space_group_name_H-M   'P 1'
#
loop_
_entity.id
_entity.type
_entity.pdbx_description
1 polymer ?
#
loop_
_entity_poly.entity_id
_entity_poly.type
_entity_poly.pdbx_seq_one_letter_code
_entity_poly.pdbx_strand_id
1 'polypeptide(L)'
;MPLLLMEKMNFAESSNVFLKNSAVLAILLAALKDDKFFHTRFVLFDNVEDKGTESKRSHLFQKLIVEKTTEVEKPFQVIFTTSMMNPELDMEDYVIGPHYTHSKRTLDFDA
;
A
#
# COMPACT_ATOMS: atom_id res chain seq x y z
N MET A 1 -7.12 7.55 18.31
CA MET A 1 -6.90 6.18 18.83
C MET A 1 -8.06 5.21 18.46
N PRO A 2 -8.33 4.90 17.18
CA PRO A 2 -9.23 3.79 16.84
C PRO A 2 -8.49 2.44 16.67
N LEU A 3 -7.17 2.44 16.48
CA LEU A 3 -6.43 1.24 16.09
C LEU A 3 -6.24 0.19 17.21
N LEU A 4 -6.38 0.60 18.47
CA LEU A 4 -6.16 -0.26 19.65
C LEU A 4 -7.33 -1.23 19.95
N LEU A 5 -8.50 -1.05 19.33
CA LEU A 5 -9.66 -1.89 19.61
C LEU A 5 -9.64 -3.24 18.85
N MET A 6 -8.88 -3.33 17.74
CA MET A 6 -8.87 -4.50 16.87
C MET A 6 -8.01 -5.66 17.38
N GLU A 7 -7.11 -5.42 18.34
CA GLU A 7 -6.21 -6.44 18.90
C GLU A 7 -6.98 -7.55 19.65
N LYS A 8 -8.23 -7.31 20.06
CA LYS A 8 -9.05 -8.26 20.82
C LYS A 8 -9.87 -9.23 19.96
N MET A 9 -9.81 -9.15 18.63
CA MET A 9 -10.51 -10.09 17.73
C MET A 9 -9.51 -11.10 17.17
N ASN A 10 -9.76 -12.40 17.37
CA ASN A 10 -8.93 -13.52 16.88
C ASN A 10 -9.02 -13.69 15.36
N PHE A 11 -8.55 -12.70 14.60
CA PHE A 11 -8.35 -12.82 13.16
C PHE A 11 -6.98 -13.43 12.86
N ALA A 12 -6.90 -14.17 11.74
CA ALA A 12 -5.61 -14.58 11.19
C ALA A 12 -4.71 -13.35 10.96
N GLU A 13 -3.40 -13.49 11.18
CA GLU A 13 -2.42 -12.38 11.09
C GLU A 13 -2.54 -11.61 9.77
N SER A 14 -2.70 -12.33 8.66
CA SER A 14 -2.89 -11.76 7.32
C SER A 14 -4.14 -10.90 7.18
N SER A 15 -5.23 -11.28 7.84
CA SER A 15 -6.47 -10.48 7.86
C SER A 15 -6.29 -9.21 8.68
N ASN A 16 -5.52 -9.26 9.78
CA ASN A 16 -5.21 -8.09 10.57
C ASN A 16 -4.33 -7.09 9.81
N VAL A 17 -3.35 -7.56 9.02
CA VAL A 17 -2.52 -6.71 8.17
C VAL A 17 -3.39 -6.00 7.13
N PHE A 18 -4.23 -6.74 6.41
CA PHE A 18 -5.12 -6.17 5.41
C PHE A 18 -6.10 -5.15 6.01
N LEU A 19 -6.68 -5.46 7.17
CA LEU A 19 -7.63 -4.58 7.86
C LEU A 19 -6.96 -3.28 8.34
N LYS A 20 -5.77 -3.37 8.94
CA LYS A 20 -5.00 -2.19 9.39
C LYS A 20 -4.67 -1.28 8.21
N ASN A 21 -4.15 -1.85 7.12
CA ASN A 21 -3.82 -1.08 5.92
C ASN A 21 -5.08 -0.44 5.29
N SER A 22 -6.19 -1.18 5.24
CA SER A 22 -7.48 -0.67 4.75
C SER A 22 -8.01 0.49 5.60
N ALA A 23 -7.86 0.42 6.93
CA ALA A 23 -8.27 1.50 7.82
C ALA A 23 -7.44 2.78 7.60
N VAL A 24 -6.13 2.65 7.38
CA VAL A 24 -5.24 3.78 7.05
C VAL A 24 -5.64 4.39 5.70
N LEU A 25 -5.88 3.55 4.67
CA LEU A 25 -6.35 4.02 3.37
C LEU A 25 -7.69 4.77 3.50
N ALA A 26 -8.63 4.26 4.30
CA ALA A 26 -9.91 4.92 4.54
C ALA A 26 -9.76 6.31 5.17
N ILE A 27 -8.81 6.48 6.11
CA ILE A 27 -8.51 7.78 6.72
C ILE A 27 -7.95 8.75 5.67
N LEU A 28 -7.04 8.29 4.81
CA LEU A 28 -6.54 9.10 3.69
C LEU A 28 -7.68 9.50 2.76
N LEU A 29 -8.51 8.57 2.32
CA LEU A 29 -9.64 8.84 1.43
C LEU A 29 -10.64 9.82 2.07
N ALA A 30 -10.85 9.76 3.39
CA ALA A 30 -11.65 10.75 4.11
C ALA A 30 -11.01 12.15 4.05
N ALA A 31 -9.69 12.23 4.25
CA ALA A 31 -8.92 13.48 4.12
C ALA A 31 -8.91 14.07 2.71
N LEU A 32 -9.03 13.22 1.69
CA LEU A 32 -9.17 13.62 0.30
C LEU A 32 -10.57 14.14 -0.02
N LYS A 33 -11.61 13.60 0.62
CA LYS A 33 -13.00 14.03 0.41
C LYS A 33 -13.33 15.32 1.16
N ASP A 34 -12.98 15.42 2.43
CA ASP A 34 -13.34 16.57 3.28
C ASP A 34 -12.14 17.51 3.53
N ASP A 35 -12.25 18.76 3.10
CA ASP A 35 -11.20 19.77 3.32
C ASP A 35 -11.08 20.22 4.78
N LYS A 36 -12.10 19.97 5.59
CA LYS A 36 -12.06 20.22 7.04
C LYS A 36 -11.46 19.04 7.82
N PHE A 37 -11.16 17.94 7.14
CA PHE A 37 -10.46 16.82 7.74
C PHE A 37 -8.97 17.10 7.74
N PHE A 38 -8.47 17.68 8.83
CA PHE A 38 -7.08 18.11 9.04
C PHE A 38 -6.09 16.94 9.23
N HIS A 39 -6.14 15.96 8.34
CA HIS A 39 -5.17 14.89 8.25
C HIS A 39 -4.21 15.14 7.09
N THR A 40 -2.94 14.83 7.30
CA THR A 40 -1.94 14.92 6.24
C THR A 40 -2.32 13.95 5.13
N ARG A 41 -2.44 14.46 3.90
CA ARG A 41 -2.76 13.67 2.68
C ARG A 41 -1.52 12.90 2.20
N PHE A 42 -0.88 12.19 3.13
CA PHE A 42 0.35 11.44 2.93
C PHE A 42 0.25 10.10 3.67
N VAL A 43 0.55 9.01 2.98
CA VAL A 43 0.63 7.68 3.60
C VAL A 43 1.84 6.91 3.06
N LEU A 44 2.55 6.23 3.97
CA LEU A 44 3.60 5.28 3.67
C LEU A 44 3.17 3.88 4.14
N PHE A 45 3.05 2.93 3.21
CA PHE A 45 2.81 1.52 3.52
C PHE A 45 4.09 0.70 3.32
N ASP A 46 4.74 0.31 4.42
CA ASP A 46 5.99 -0.47 4.36
C ASP A 46 5.76 -1.99 4.33
N ASN A 47 4.53 -2.45 4.60
CA ASN A 47 4.24 -3.88 4.73
C ASN A 47 2.82 -4.21 4.23
N VAL A 48 2.59 -4.00 2.93
CA VAL A 48 1.35 -4.42 2.24
C VAL A 48 1.27 -5.94 2.03
N GLU A 49 2.40 -6.63 2.18
CA GLU A 49 2.53 -8.08 2.09
C GLU A 49 2.72 -8.66 3.49
N ASP A 50 1.94 -9.70 3.82
CA ASP A 50 2.22 -10.51 5.00
C ASP A 50 2.88 -11.82 4.55
N LYS A 51 3.82 -12.35 5.35
CA LYS A 51 4.78 -13.42 5.01
C LYS A 51 4.17 -14.79 4.65
N GLY A 52 2.85 -14.85 4.47
CA GLY A 52 2.08 -16.01 3.99
C GLY A 52 0.80 -15.64 3.26
N THR A 53 0.63 -14.38 2.83
CA THR A 53 -0.57 -13.94 2.10
C THR A 53 -0.42 -14.28 0.62
N GLU A 54 -1.42 -14.99 0.09
CA GLU A 54 -1.61 -15.23 -1.34
C GLU A 54 -1.47 -13.90 -2.11
N SER A 55 -0.53 -13.83 -3.06
CA SER A 55 -0.19 -12.65 -3.87
C SER A 55 -1.41 -11.92 -4.44
N LYS A 56 -2.51 -12.64 -4.63
CA LYS A 56 -3.81 -12.09 -5.02
C LYS A 56 -4.32 -10.97 -4.10
N ARG A 57 -4.17 -11.07 -2.78
CA ARG A 57 -4.68 -10.05 -1.84
C ARG A 57 -3.80 -8.80 -1.82
N SER A 58 -2.48 -8.94 -1.89
CA SER A 58 -1.57 -7.81 -2.00
C SER A 58 -1.79 -7.08 -3.33
N HIS A 59 -1.91 -7.81 -4.43
CA HIS A 59 -2.23 -7.23 -5.75
C HIS A 59 -3.57 -6.49 -5.75
N LEU A 60 -4.61 -7.09 -5.15
CA LEU A 60 -5.90 -6.43 -4.99
C LEU A 60 -5.78 -5.14 -4.18
N PHE A 61 -5.01 -5.15 -3.09
CA PHE A 61 -4.82 -3.96 -2.27
C PHE A 61 -4.09 -2.84 -3.03
N GLN A 62 -3.03 -3.16 -3.77
CA GLN A 62 -2.33 -2.21 -4.63
C GLN A 62 -3.28 -1.59 -5.66
N LYS A 63 -4.12 -2.42 -6.30
CA LYS A 63 -5.13 -1.96 -7.26
C LYS A 63 -6.13 -0.99 -6.62
N LEU A 64 -6.65 -1.34 -5.44
CA LEU A 64 -7.58 -0.49 -4.70
C LEU A 64 -6.95 0.84 -4.28
N ILE A 65 -5.67 0.87 -3.92
CA ILE A 65 -4.95 2.13 -3.64
C ILE A 65 -4.98 3.02 -4.89
N VAL A 66 -4.52 2.50 -6.03
CA VAL A 66 -4.45 3.27 -7.28
C VAL A 66 -5.85 3.76 -7.66
N GLU A 67 -6.80 2.84 -7.85
CA GLU A 67 -8.17 3.17 -8.27
C GLU A 67 -8.81 4.26 -7.40
N LYS A 68 -8.73 4.13 -6.06
CA LYS A 68 -9.41 5.06 -5.15
C LYS A 68 -8.72 6.40 -5.01
N THR A 69 -7.41 6.46 -5.22
CA THR A 69 -6.65 7.71 -5.07
C THR A 69 -6.59 8.50 -6.38
N THR A 70 -6.56 7.83 -7.53
CA THR A 70 -6.61 8.50 -8.86
C THR A 70 -7.96 9.13 -9.20
N GLU A 71 -9.02 8.82 -8.44
CA GLU A 71 -10.33 9.48 -8.52
C GLU A 71 -10.31 10.94 -7.99
N VAL A 72 -9.22 11.40 -7.36
CA VAL A 72 -9.17 12.66 -6.61
C VAL A 72 -8.16 13.64 -7.22
N GLU A 73 -8.60 14.88 -7.49
CA GLU A 73 -7.74 15.95 -8.04
C GLU A 73 -6.89 16.69 -7.00
N LYS A 74 -7.10 16.44 -5.71
CA LYS A 74 -6.41 17.15 -4.62
C LYS A 74 -4.96 16.67 -4.51
N PRO A 75 -4.02 17.52 -4.07
CA PRO A 75 -2.64 17.08 -3.82
C PRO A 75 -2.59 16.04 -2.69
N PHE A 76 -1.97 14.90 -2.98
CA PHE A 76 -1.69 13.84 -2.03
C PHE A 76 -0.45 13.04 -2.45
N GLN A 77 0.06 12.21 -1.56
CA GLN A 77 1.12 11.27 -1.89
C GLN A 77 0.90 9.95 -1.16
N VAL A 78 0.95 8.85 -1.92
CA VAL A 78 0.98 7.50 -1.37
C VAL A 78 2.28 6.85 -1.81
N ILE A 79 3.01 6.30 -0.86
CA ILE A 79 4.20 5.49 -1.10
C ILE A 79 3.92 4.12 -0.51
N PHE A 80 4.15 3.06 -1.27
CA PHE A 80 4.11 1.70 -0.74
C PHE A 80 5.27 0.87 -1.27
N THR A 81 5.80 0.00 -0.42
CA THR A 81 6.89 -0.92 -0.77
C THR A 81 6.29 -2.32 -1.01
N THR A 82 6.71 -2.98 -2.08
CA THR A 82 6.20 -4.30 -2.45
C THR A 82 7.31 -5.12 -3.10
N SER A 83 7.38 -6.40 -2.77
CA SER A 83 8.26 -7.37 -3.44
C SER A 83 7.54 -8.09 -4.59
N MET A 84 6.20 -8.08 -4.56
CA MET A 84 5.32 -8.66 -5.57
C MET A 84 4.37 -7.58 -6.10
N MET A 85 4.87 -6.79 -7.05
CA MET A 85 4.07 -5.77 -7.74
C MET A 85 2.95 -6.42 -8.56
N ASN A 86 1.75 -5.84 -8.51
CA ASN A 86 0.63 -6.26 -9.33
C ASN A 86 0.96 -6.04 -10.81
N PRO A 87 0.99 -7.10 -11.64
CA PRO A 87 1.30 -6.97 -13.07
C PRO A 87 0.28 -6.12 -13.86
N GLU A 88 -0.93 -5.90 -13.33
CA GLU A 88 -1.95 -5.05 -13.95
C GLU A 88 -1.69 -3.54 -13.75
N LEU A 89 -0.85 -3.18 -12.78
CA LEU A 89 -0.49 -1.79 -12.49
C LEU A 89 0.79 -1.50 -13.29
N ASP A 90 0.58 -0.99 -14.50
CA ASP A 90 1.60 -0.78 -15.52
C ASP A 90 2.91 -0.20 -14.95
N MET A 91 4.03 -0.81 -15.32
CA MET A 91 5.29 -0.76 -14.56
C MET A 91 6.02 0.60 -14.64
N GLU A 92 5.56 1.55 -15.45
CA GLU A 92 6.26 2.83 -15.66
C GLU A 92 5.70 3.99 -14.82
N ASP A 93 4.39 4.08 -14.63
CA ASP A 93 3.77 5.27 -14.03
C ASP A 93 3.87 5.32 -12.50
N TYR A 94 3.99 4.16 -11.85
CA TYR A 94 3.90 4.03 -10.39
C TYR A 94 5.16 3.47 -9.73
N VAL A 95 6.10 2.94 -10.51
CA VAL A 95 7.29 2.28 -9.99
C VAL A 95 8.47 3.26 -9.98
N ILE A 96 9.11 3.39 -8.82
CA ILE A 96 10.34 4.15 -8.68
C ILE A 96 11.53 3.19 -8.58
N GLY A 97 12.44 3.31 -9.54
CA GLY A 97 13.68 2.53 -9.57
C GLY A 97 13.61 1.26 -10.42
N PRO A 98 14.75 0.59 -10.64
CA PRO A 98 14.81 -0.58 -11.49
C PRO A 98 14.20 -1.81 -10.79
N HIS A 99 13.57 -2.68 -11.59
CA HIS A 99 13.19 -4.00 -11.13
C HIS A 99 14.42 -4.89 -10.94
N TYR A 100 14.53 -5.53 -9.77
CA TYR A 100 15.60 -6.46 -9.42
C TYR A 100 15.10 -7.90 -9.43
N THR A 101 15.96 -8.81 -9.88
CA THR A 101 15.68 -10.25 -9.96
C THR A 101 16.84 -11.04 -9.38
N HIS A 102 16.69 -12.36 -9.25
CA HIS A 102 17.82 -13.22 -8.87
C HIS A 102 19.02 -13.09 -9.81
N SER A 103 18.79 -12.83 -11.11
CA SER A 103 19.83 -12.58 -12.11
C SER A 103 20.33 -11.15 -12.12
N LYS A 104 19.49 -10.16 -11.76
CA LYS A 104 19.84 -8.73 -11.67
C LYS A 104 19.71 -8.26 -10.22
N ARG A 105 20.78 -8.45 -9.44
CA ARG A 105 20.81 -8.13 -8.02
C ARG A 105 20.94 -6.62 -7.79
N THR A 106 20.49 -6.17 -6.61
CA THR A 106 20.62 -4.77 -6.18
C THR A 106 22.08 -4.39 -5.89
N LEU A 107 22.89 -5.35 -5.43
CA LEU A 107 24.30 -5.15 -5.18
C LEU A 107 25.09 -5.68 -6.37
N ASP A 108 25.70 -4.75 -7.10
CA ASP A 108 26.64 -5.02 -8.18
C ASP A 108 28.05 -4.70 -7.67
N PHE A 109 28.93 -5.70 -7.63
CA PHE A 109 30.32 -5.54 -7.18
C PHE A 109 31.26 -5.19 -8.32
N ASP A 110 30.79 -5.27 -9.57
CA ASP A 110 31.56 -5.04 -10.78
C ASP A 110 31.24 -3.67 -11.43
N ALA A 111 30.34 -2.90 -10.82
CA ALA A 111 29.93 -1.56 -11.25
C ALA A 111 30.92 -0.44 -10.86
#